data_AF-D5EJ75-F1
#
_entry.id   AF-D5EJ75-F1
#
_cell.length_a   1.000
_cell.length_b   1.000
_cell.length_c   1.000
_cell.angle_alpha   90.00
_cell.angle_beta   90.00
_cell.angle_gamma   90.00
#
_symmetry.space_group_name_H-M   'P 1'
#
loop_
_entity.id
_entity.type
_entity.pdbx_description
1 polymer ?
#
loop_
_entity_poly.entity_id
_entity_poly.type
_entity_poly.pdbx_seq_one_letter_code
_entity_poly.pdbx_strand_id
1 'polypeptide(L)'
;MVKSLQNALIILTAALFFTACTKKQGPTQYGNMTGGDYADSSDIIPDGQTEGDWGDELVERDPNATGWSEDGTMYNGREVVRGLIPSVYFGFDSSAIGASERGKLQQAANHLSQNPSDGLLIEGHCDWHGTTEYNLALGDRRSTSALDYLSTLGIDSSRVELLSKGSLEATSGLSKSDASQDRRADLIILK
;
A
#
# COMPACT_ATOMS: atom_id res chain seq x y z
N MET A 1 -59.17 38.58 26.43
CA MET A 1 -59.60 38.35 25.03
C MET A 1 -58.87 39.34 24.15
N VAL A 2 -58.49 38.90 22.94
CA VAL A 2 -57.91 39.64 21.80
C VAL A 2 -56.37 39.52 21.62
N LYS A 3 -56.01 38.59 20.71
CA LYS A 3 -54.84 38.50 19.79
C LYS A 3 -53.50 38.12 20.42
N SER A 4 -52.89 36.93 20.26
CA SER A 4 -52.77 35.96 19.15
C SER A 4 -52.37 36.55 17.80
N LEU A 5 -51.26 36.04 17.25
CA LEU A 5 -50.54 36.38 16.00
C LEU A 5 -49.45 37.47 16.07
N GLN A 6 -48.26 37.04 16.49
CA GLN A 6 -46.99 37.43 15.83
C GLN A 6 -46.31 36.11 15.44
N ASN A 7 -46.61 35.57 14.26
CA ASN A 7 -45.78 35.71 13.06
C ASN A 7 -44.31 35.37 13.39
N ALA A 8 -43.94 34.09 13.45
CA ALA A 8 -43.59 33.28 12.28
C ALA A 8 -42.55 33.96 11.36
N LEU A 9 -41.37 34.31 11.90
CA LEU A 9 -40.19 34.63 11.07
C LEU A 9 -38.87 34.55 11.85
N ILE A 10 -38.50 33.36 12.35
CA ILE A 10 -37.08 33.03 12.62
C ILE A 10 -36.85 31.60 12.09
N ILE A 11 -37.01 31.44 10.78
CA ILE A 11 -36.41 30.35 10.02
C ILE A 11 -35.37 31.04 9.14
N LEU A 12 -34.15 31.20 9.64
CA LEU A 12 -32.95 31.29 8.80
C LEU A 12 -31.68 31.19 9.66
N THR A 13 -30.81 30.27 9.25
CA THR A 13 -29.35 30.28 9.42
C THR A 13 -28.76 30.06 10.81
N ALA A 14 -28.51 28.79 11.15
CA ALA A 14 -27.23 28.38 11.72
C ALA A 14 -26.91 26.94 11.29
N ALA A 15 -26.11 26.88 10.23
CA ALA A 15 -25.43 25.77 9.58
C ALA A 15 -25.57 24.35 10.20
N LEU A 16 -26.11 23.46 9.37
CA LEU A 16 -25.88 22.02 9.40
C LEU A 16 -24.39 21.71 9.53
N PHE A 17 -23.99 21.04 10.60
CA PHE A 17 -22.76 20.26 10.62
C PHE A 17 -22.99 19.02 9.73
N PHE A 18 -22.75 19.16 8.43
CA PHE A 18 -22.53 18.00 7.58
C PHE A 18 -21.16 17.43 7.94
N THR A 19 -21.16 16.38 8.74
CA THR A 19 -20.04 15.47 8.84
C THR A 19 -19.88 14.81 7.49
N ALA A 20 -19.01 15.38 6.65
CA ALA A 20 -18.64 14.79 5.38
C ALA A 20 -17.81 13.53 5.67
N CYS A 21 -18.47 12.38 5.70
CA CYS A 21 -17.78 11.11 5.48
C CYS A 21 -17.30 11.12 4.02
N THR A 22 -16.04 11.48 3.78
CA THR A 22 -15.44 11.21 2.48
C THR A 22 -15.40 9.69 2.34
N LYS A 23 -16.16 9.15 1.37
CA LYS A 23 -16.01 7.74 1.01
C LYS A 23 -14.58 7.60 0.50
N LYS A 24 -13.78 6.76 1.16
CA LYS A 24 -12.44 6.36 0.72
C LYS A 24 -12.59 5.80 -0.69
N GLN A 25 -12.30 6.64 -1.69
CA GLN A 25 -12.42 6.25 -3.09
C GLN A 25 -11.37 5.17 -3.35
N GLY A 26 -11.84 4.08 -3.97
CA GLY A 26 -11.00 2.94 -4.25
C GLY A 26 -9.91 3.29 -5.27
N PRO A 27 -8.72 2.68 -5.14
CA PRO A 27 -7.55 2.88 -5.99
C PRO A 27 -7.73 2.42 -7.45
N THR A 28 -7.30 3.24 -8.40
CA THR A 28 -7.47 3.00 -9.83
C THR A 28 -6.18 3.29 -10.71
N GLN A 29 -6.18 2.94 -12.01
CA GLN A 29 -5.07 2.36 -12.83
C GLN A 29 -3.88 3.27 -13.31
N TYR A 30 -2.67 2.70 -13.45
CA TYR A 30 -1.52 3.29 -14.19
C TYR A 30 -1.63 3.03 -15.70
N GLY A 31 -1.74 4.10 -16.49
CA GLY A 31 -1.65 4.08 -17.96
C GLY A 31 -0.33 4.66 -18.44
N ASN A 32 0.33 3.97 -19.37
CA ASN A 32 1.53 4.46 -20.07
C ASN A 32 1.24 5.80 -20.76
N MET A 33 1.90 6.88 -20.33
CA MET A 33 1.86 8.16 -21.05
C MET A 33 3.08 8.29 -21.98
N THR A 34 2.91 7.81 -23.21
CA THR A 34 3.55 8.41 -24.38
C THR A 34 2.46 9.06 -25.23
N GLY A 35 2.28 10.37 -25.05
CA GLY A 35 1.62 11.32 -25.97
C GLY A 35 0.20 11.00 -26.47
N GLY A 36 -0.79 11.75 -26.00
CA GLY A 36 -2.08 11.93 -26.68
C GLY A 36 -3.29 12.03 -25.75
N ASP A 37 -3.89 13.23 -25.72
CA ASP A 37 -5.24 13.59 -25.27
C ASP A 37 -5.77 13.11 -23.89
N TYR A 38 -5.98 14.10 -23.03
CA TYR A 38 -6.59 13.99 -21.69
C TYR A 38 -8.03 13.47 -21.75
N ALA A 39 -8.25 12.29 -21.15
CA ALA A 39 -9.56 11.88 -20.67
C ALA A 39 -9.42 11.04 -19.38
N ASP A 40 -9.88 11.67 -18.30
CA ASP A 40 -10.29 11.16 -16.98
C ASP A 40 -9.22 10.61 -16.01
N SER A 41 -9.10 11.32 -14.88
CA SER A 41 -7.97 11.31 -13.93
C SER A 41 -8.46 11.08 -12.49
N SER A 42 -9.43 10.21 -12.25
CA SER A 42 -9.76 9.73 -10.89
C SER A 42 -8.98 8.47 -10.48
N ASP A 43 -8.21 8.00 -11.45
CA ASP A 43 -7.52 6.74 -11.56
C ASP A 43 -6.51 6.42 -10.42
N ILE A 44 -5.39 7.11 -10.50
CA ILE A 44 -4.10 6.70 -9.96
C ILE A 44 -4.06 6.88 -8.43
N ILE A 45 -3.63 5.85 -7.66
CA ILE A 45 -3.03 6.11 -6.33
C ILE A 45 -1.76 6.91 -6.62
N PRO A 46 -1.75 8.22 -6.34
CA PRO A 46 -0.59 9.04 -6.66
C PRO A 46 0.59 8.56 -5.80
N ASP A 47 1.79 8.69 -6.34
CA ASP A 47 2.99 8.71 -5.49
C ASP A 47 2.72 9.73 -4.38
N GLY A 48 2.75 9.26 -3.12
CA GLY A 48 2.23 10.01 -1.99
C GLY A 48 2.97 11.34 -1.84
N GLN A 49 2.41 12.41 -2.41
CA GLN A 49 2.68 13.80 -2.01
C GLN A 49 1.95 14.08 -0.69
N THR A 50 2.24 13.27 0.31
CA THR A 50 2.13 13.71 1.68
C THR A 50 3.50 14.32 1.99
N GLU A 51 3.61 15.64 1.87
CA GLU A 51 4.52 16.43 2.70
C GLU A 51 4.01 16.38 4.16
N GLY A 52 3.79 15.18 4.66
CA GLY A 52 3.75 14.95 6.10
C GLY A 52 5.15 15.18 6.60
N ASP A 53 5.26 15.82 7.74
CA ASP A 53 6.44 15.77 8.59
C ASP A 53 6.71 14.29 8.94
N TRP A 54 7.33 13.57 8.00
CA TRP A 54 7.86 12.24 8.18
C TRP A 54 9.15 12.48 8.93
N GLY A 55 9.05 12.48 10.26
CA GLY A 55 10.18 12.74 11.13
C GLY A 55 11.43 12.04 10.59
N ASP A 56 12.55 12.76 10.61
CA ASP A 56 13.91 12.32 10.26
C ASP A 56 14.38 11.06 11.03
N GLU A 57 13.50 10.49 11.84
CA GLU A 57 13.65 9.21 12.49
C GLU A 57 13.25 8.11 11.52
N LEU A 58 14.19 7.74 10.65
CA LEU A 58 14.29 6.35 10.24
C LEU A 58 14.35 5.55 11.55
N VAL A 59 13.21 4.98 11.97
CA VAL A 59 13.23 4.02 13.08
C VAL A 59 14.14 2.91 12.58
N GLU A 60 15.35 2.83 13.13
CA GLU A 60 16.27 1.74 12.90
C GLU A 60 15.53 0.47 13.34
N ARG A 61 14.91 -0.18 12.36
CA ARG A 61 14.33 -1.49 12.55
C ARG A 61 15.53 -2.41 12.74
N ASP A 62 15.73 -2.84 13.98
CA ASP A 62 16.89 -3.64 14.39
C ASP A 62 17.19 -4.72 13.33
N PRO A 63 18.35 -4.65 12.64
CA PRO A 63 18.70 -5.57 11.57
C PRO A 63 18.96 -7.00 12.08
N ASN A 64 19.06 -7.20 13.41
CA ASN A 64 19.11 -8.51 14.07
C ASN A 64 17.75 -8.97 14.64
N ALA A 65 16.75 -8.09 14.77
CA ALA A 65 15.38 -8.47 15.11
C ALA A 65 14.56 -8.71 13.83
N THR A 66 15.10 -9.52 12.94
CA THR A 66 14.53 -9.76 11.61
C THR A 66 13.19 -10.47 11.65
N GLY A 67 12.68 -10.89 12.83
CA GLY A 67 11.45 -11.67 12.98
C GLY A 67 11.55 -13.09 12.42
N TRP A 68 12.48 -13.31 11.50
CA TRP A 68 12.80 -14.56 10.83
C TRP A 68 13.45 -15.57 11.77
N SER A 69 13.02 -16.83 11.69
CA SER A 69 13.76 -17.96 12.28
C SER A 69 15.02 -18.28 11.48
N GLU A 70 15.97 -18.99 12.11
CA GLU A 70 17.24 -19.39 11.48
C GLU A 70 17.05 -20.23 10.20
N ASP A 71 15.98 -21.02 10.15
CA ASP A 71 15.61 -21.86 9.01
C ASP A 71 14.71 -21.15 7.98
N GLY A 72 14.31 -19.90 8.25
CA GLY A 72 13.45 -19.09 7.39
C GLY A 72 12.00 -19.58 7.26
N THR A 73 11.58 -20.56 8.06
CA THR A 73 10.22 -21.13 7.99
C THR A 73 9.20 -20.35 8.82
N MET A 74 9.67 -19.52 9.74
CA MET A 74 8.83 -18.73 10.64
C MET A 74 9.19 -17.24 10.55
N TYR A 75 8.19 -16.40 10.76
CA TYR A 75 8.35 -14.96 10.92
C TYR A 75 7.45 -14.48 12.06
N ASN A 76 8.03 -13.83 13.07
CA ASN A 76 7.36 -13.42 14.31
C ASN A 76 6.55 -14.55 14.99
N GLY A 77 7.09 -15.76 14.96
CA GLY A 77 6.45 -16.94 15.55
C GLY A 77 5.28 -17.52 14.74
N ARG A 78 5.10 -17.07 13.50
CA ARG A 78 4.08 -17.55 12.56
C ARG A 78 4.70 -18.32 11.41
N GLU A 79 4.04 -19.35 10.91
CA GLU A 79 4.55 -20.14 9.78
C GLU A 79 4.46 -19.33 8.48
N VAL A 80 5.55 -19.32 7.71
CA VAL A 80 5.69 -18.56 6.47
C VAL A 80 5.34 -19.44 5.27
N VAL A 81 4.36 -19.00 4.48
CA VAL A 81 3.94 -19.66 3.24
C VAL A 81 4.16 -18.72 2.06
N ARG A 82 5.27 -18.91 1.34
CA ARG A 82 5.63 -18.14 0.13
C ARG A 82 4.97 -18.72 -1.12
N GLY A 83 4.73 -17.88 -2.12
CA GLY A 83 4.28 -18.29 -3.46
C GLY A 83 2.83 -18.72 -3.58
N LEU A 84 2.06 -18.73 -2.47
CA LEU A 84 0.62 -18.97 -2.52
C LEU A 84 -0.11 -17.86 -3.29
N ILE A 85 0.39 -16.63 -3.19
CA ILE A 85 -0.13 -15.46 -3.88
C ILE A 85 1.01 -14.87 -4.74
N PRO A 86 0.77 -14.55 -6.02
CA PRO A 86 1.80 -13.94 -6.86
C PRO A 86 2.21 -12.55 -6.35
N SER A 87 3.49 -12.21 -6.51
CA SER A 87 4.04 -10.90 -6.19
C SER A 87 3.45 -9.79 -7.05
N VAL A 88 3.34 -8.59 -6.48
CA VAL A 88 2.94 -7.35 -7.16
C VAL A 88 4.17 -6.69 -7.77
N TYR A 89 4.15 -6.36 -9.06
CA TYR A 89 5.28 -5.71 -9.74
C TYR A 89 5.09 -4.20 -9.89
N PHE A 90 6.22 -3.48 -9.93
CA PHE A 90 6.24 -2.02 -9.99
C PHE A 90 7.04 -1.48 -11.18
N GLY A 91 6.66 -0.27 -11.58
CA GLY A 91 7.44 0.54 -12.52
C GLY A 91 8.82 0.91 -11.97
N PHE A 92 9.70 1.35 -12.86
CA PHE A 92 10.97 1.95 -12.46
C PHE A 92 10.71 3.17 -11.58
N ASP A 93 11.47 3.30 -10.50
CA ASP A 93 11.39 4.41 -9.54
C ASP A 93 9.97 4.73 -9.06
N SER A 94 9.18 3.69 -8.81
CA SER A 94 7.77 3.85 -8.47
C SER A 94 7.30 2.83 -7.42
N SER A 95 6.38 3.29 -6.58
CA SER A 95 5.56 2.51 -5.65
C SER A 95 4.07 2.46 -6.07
N ALA A 96 3.73 2.98 -7.25
CA ALA A 96 2.36 2.97 -7.75
C ALA A 96 1.94 1.57 -8.21
N ILE A 97 0.75 1.14 -7.79
CA ILE A 97 0.22 -0.18 -8.13
C ILE A 97 -0.53 -0.11 -9.46
N GLY A 98 0.03 -0.75 -10.48
CA GLY A 98 -0.58 -0.89 -11.79
C GLY A 98 -1.90 -1.68 -11.77
N ALA A 99 -2.74 -1.43 -12.77
CA ALA A 99 -4.01 -2.12 -12.98
C ALA A 99 -3.91 -3.65 -12.92
N SER A 100 -2.93 -4.18 -13.65
CA SER A 100 -2.70 -5.60 -13.85
C SER A 100 -2.37 -6.32 -12.54
N GLU A 101 -1.85 -5.59 -11.56
CA GLU A 101 -1.35 -6.16 -10.32
C GLU A 101 -2.41 -6.24 -9.23
N ARG A 102 -3.50 -5.48 -9.36
CA ARG A 102 -4.57 -5.41 -8.36
C ARG A 102 -5.30 -6.71 -8.14
N GLY A 103 -5.41 -7.53 -9.19
CA GLY A 103 -6.00 -8.87 -9.08
C GLY A 103 -5.26 -9.73 -8.05
N LYS A 104 -3.95 -9.52 -7.86
CA LYS A 104 -3.13 -10.25 -6.88
C LYS A 104 -3.40 -9.78 -5.45
N LEU A 105 -3.58 -8.48 -5.25
CA LEU A 105 -3.98 -7.91 -3.96
C LEU A 105 -5.42 -8.30 -3.60
N GLN A 106 -6.32 -8.41 -4.58
CA GLN A 106 -7.65 -8.96 -4.35
C GLN A 106 -7.61 -10.44 -3.92
N GLN A 107 -6.70 -11.24 -4.49
CA GLN A 107 -6.49 -12.62 -4.05
C GLN A 107 -6.02 -12.67 -2.60
N ALA A 108 -5.09 -11.79 -2.19
CA ALA A 108 -4.66 -11.68 -0.79
C ALA A 108 -5.80 -11.26 0.15
N ALA A 109 -6.58 -10.26 -0.22
CA ALA A 109 -7.74 -9.85 0.58
C ALA A 109 -8.76 -11.00 0.73
N ASN A 110 -9.03 -11.73 -0.35
CA ASN A 110 -9.93 -12.89 -0.32
C ASN A 110 -9.39 -14.00 0.60
N HIS A 111 -8.08 -14.30 0.53
CA HIS A 111 -7.44 -15.29 1.40
C HIS A 111 -7.59 -14.91 2.87
N LEU A 112 -7.25 -13.68 3.23
CA LEU A 112 -7.33 -13.19 4.61
C LEU A 112 -8.77 -13.13 5.12
N SER A 113 -9.74 -12.89 4.24
CA SER A 113 -11.17 -12.91 4.59
C SER A 113 -11.68 -14.33 4.88
N GLN A 114 -11.19 -15.32 4.14
CA GLN A 114 -11.57 -16.73 4.31
C GLN A 114 -10.83 -17.40 5.46
N ASN A 115 -9.65 -16.89 5.84
CA ASN A 115 -8.81 -17.43 6.90
C ASN A 115 -8.54 -16.34 7.95
N PRO A 116 -9.46 -16.09 8.91
CA PRO A 116 -9.33 -15.00 9.88
C PRO A 116 -8.12 -15.13 10.82
N SER A 117 -7.60 -16.35 11.02
CA SER A 117 -6.38 -16.61 11.79
C SER A 117 -5.13 -16.13 11.08
N ASP A 118 -5.10 -16.14 9.74
CA ASP A 118 -3.90 -15.89 8.96
C ASP A 118 -3.53 -14.40 8.98
N GLY A 119 -2.27 -14.10 8.68
CA GLY A 119 -1.76 -12.76 8.43
C GLY A 119 -1.06 -12.70 7.08
N LEU A 120 -0.51 -11.53 6.79
CA LEU A 120 0.23 -11.29 5.56
C LEU A 120 1.52 -10.53 5.90
N LEU A 121 2.65 -11.02 5.43
CA LEU A 121 3.88 -10.24 5.35
C LEU A 121 4.02 -9.71 3.92
N ILE A 122 4.29 -8.42 3.79
CA ILE A 122 4.59 -7.77 2.52
C ILE A 122 6.06 -7.37 2.52
N GLU A 123 6.86 -8.06 1.72
CA GLU A 123 8.28 -7.71 1.52
C GLU A 123 8.43 -6.82 0.29
N GLY A 124 8.96 -5.61 0.46
CA GLY A 124 9.21 -4.66 -0.63
C GLY A 124 10.63 -4.77 -1.18
N HIS A 125 10.76 -5.04 -2.48
CA HIS A 125 12.04 -5.23 -3.18
C HIS A 125 12.26 -4.15 -4.24
N CYS A 126 13.54 -3.85 -4.50
CA CYS A 126 13.99 -2.94 -5.54
C CYS A 126 15.06 -3.61 -6.41
N ASP A 127 15.26 -3.05 -7.60
CA ASP A 127 16.37 -3.47 -8.46
C ASP A 127 17.71 -2.86 -8.00
N TRP A 128 18.80 -3.24 -8.66
CA TRP A 128 20.16 -2.90 -8.21
C TRP A 128 20.55 -1.43 -8.43
N HIS A 129 19.76 -0.63 -9.16
CA HIS A 129 20.09 0.77 -9.42
C HIS A 129 19.80 1.65 -8.21
N GLY A 130 20.72 2.58 -7.91
CA GLY A 130 20.57 3.52 -6.78
C GLY A 130 21.38 3.10 -5.55
N THR A 131 21.30 3.89 -4.48
CA THR A 131 21.95 3.56 -3.21
C THR A 131 21.13 2.55 -2.43
N THR A 132 21.77 1.80 -1.54
CA THR A 132 21.09 0.82 -0.69
C THR A 132 20.03 1.48 0.19
N GLU A 133 20.33 2.64 0.76
CA GLU A 133 19.44 3.40 1.64
C GLU A 133 18.22 3.91 0.88
N TYR A 134 18.44 4.41 -0.34
CA TYR A 134 17.34 4.85 -1.21
C TYR A 134 16.41 3.67 -1.55
N ASN A 135 16.99 2.53 -1.94
CA ASN A 135 16.22 1.35 -2.28
C ASN A 135 15.50 0.76 -1.06
N LEU A 136 16.07 0.88 0.14
CA LEU A 136 15.38 0.50 1.37
C LEU A 136 14.13 1.38 1.58
N ALA A 137 14.23 2.70 1.42
CA ALA A 137 13.07 3.59 1.50
C ALA A 137 12.05 3.35 0.38
N LEU A 138 12.49 3.05 -0.85
CA LEU A 138 11.59 2.73 -1.96
C LEU A 138 10.87 1.39 -1.78
N GLY A 139 11.56 0.37 -1.24
CA GLY A 139 10.95 -0.89 -0.87
C GLY A 139 9.87 -0.73 0.20
N ASP A 140 10.10 0.12 1.19
CA ASP A 140 9.12 0.43 2.24
C ASP A 140 7.88 1.14 1.69
N ARG A 141 8.07 2.07 0.76
CA ARG A 141 6.96 2.71 0.03
C ARG A 141 6.15 1.70 -0.78
N ARG A 142 6.79 0.72 -1.44
CA ARG A 142 6.10 -0.33 -2.22
C ARG A 142 5.24 -1.24 -1.34
N SER A 143 5.77 -1.68 -0.20
CA SER A 143 5.02 -2.53 0.73
C SER A 143 3.85 -1.75 1.36
N THR A 144 4.08 -0.48 1.71
CA THR A 144 3.04 0.43 2.22
C THR A 144 1.92 0.66 1.20
N SER A 145 2.24 0.94 -0.07
CA SER A 145 1.23 1.07 -1.14
C SER A 145 0.35 -0.18 -1.26
N ALA A 146 0.93 -1.37 -1.12
CA ALA A 146 0.18 -2.63 -1.16
C ALA A 146 -0.76 -2.76 0.05
N LEU A 147 -0.32 -2.40 1.24
CA LEU A 147 -1.15 -2.34 2.45
C LEU A 147 -2.29 -1.33 2.31
N ASP A 148 -2.03 -0.13 1.80
CA ASP A 148 -3.06 0.89 1.60
C ASP A 148 -4.16 0.40 0.66
N TYR A 149 -3.76 -0.27 -0.42
CA TYR A 149 -4.67 -0.92 -1.35
C TYR A 149 -5.50 -2.01 -0.63
N LEU A 150 -4.87 -2.92 0.11
CA LEU A 150 -5.57 -3.96 0.88
C LEU A 150 -6.54 -3.38 1.92
N SER A 151 -6.18 -2.26 2.53
CA SER A 151 -7.04 -1.53 3.46
C SER A 151 -8.28 -0.97 2.78
N THR A 152 -8.19 -0.59 1.49
CA THR A 152 -9.38 -0.20 0.71
C THR A 152 -10.30 -1.39 0.39
N LEU A 153 -9.75 -2.61 0.39
CA LEU A 153 -10.51 -3.86 0.27
C LEU A 153 -11.07 -4.35 1.61
N GLY A 154 -10.88 -3.59 2.69
CA GLY A 154 -11.41 -3.90 4.02
C GLY A 154 -10.53 -4.82 4.88
N ILE A 155 -9.27 -5.02 4.50
CA ILE A 155 -8.31 -5.75 5.36
C ILE A 155 -7.83 -4.84 6.48
N ASP A 156 -7.87 -5.36 7.70
CA ASP A 156 -7.30 -4.69 8.87
C ASP A 156 -5.77 -4.65 8.77
N SER A 157 -5.19 -3.46 8.86
CA SER A 157 -3.75 -3.25 8.88
C SER A 157 -3.03 -4.01 9.99
N SER A 158 -3.70 -4.30 11.11
CA SER A 158 -3.09 -5.07 12.21
C SER A 158 -2.79 -6.52 11.84
N ARG A 159 -3.34 -7.03 10.72
CA ARG A 159 -3.10 -8.38 10.21
C ARG A 159 -1.97 -8.42 9.18
N VAL A 160 -1.39 -7.27 8.85
CA VAL A 160 -0.38 -7.13 7.82
C VAL A 160 0.90 -6.60 8.45
N GLU A 161 1.99 -7.31 8.18
CA GLU A 161 3.34 -6.86 8.50
C GLU A 161 4.04 -6.37 7.25
N LEU A 162 4.86 -5.33 7.40
CA LEU A 162 5.66 -4.76 6.32
C LEU A 162 7.14 -5.03 6.57
N LEU A 163 7.90 -5.30 5.53
CA LEU A 163 9.37 -5.37 5.58
C LEU A 163 9.93 -4.82 4.28
N SER A 164 10.87 -3.89 4.37
CA SER A 164 11.64 -3.48 3.19
C SER A 164 12.91 -4.32 3.09
N LYS A 165 13.09 -4.93 1.92
CA LYS A 165 14.32 -5.65 1.52
C LYS A 165 15.20 -4.77 0.64
N GLY A 166 14.68 -3.65 0.15
CA GLY A 166 15.37 -2.77 -0.79
C GLY A 166 16.03 -3.56 -1.92
N SER A 167 17.29 -3.26 -2.21
CA SER A 167 18.09 -3.96 -3.23
C SER A 167 18.93 -5.10 -2.67
N LEU A 168 18.69 -5.58 -1.43
CA LEU A 168 19.51 -6.61 -0.79
C LEU A 168 19.52 -7.95 -1.53
N GLU A 169 18.43 -8.24 -2.25
CA GLU A 169 18.27 -9.47 -3.04
C GLU A 169 18.30 -9.21 -4.55
N ALA A 170 18.65 -7.99 -4.96
CA ALA A 170 18.70 -7.61 -6.37
C ALA A 170 19.90 -8.25 -7.06
N THR A 171 19.70 -8.71 -8.31
CA THR A 171 20.82 -9.24 -9.10
C THR A 171 21.54 -8.09 -9.81
N SER A 172 22.79 -7.83 -9.41
CA SER A 172 23.62 -6.77 -10.01
C SER A 172 24.02 -7.11 -11.45
N GLY A 173 24.11 -6.08 -12.30
CA GLY A 173 24.63 -6.21 -13.67
C GLY A 173 23.61 -6.66 -14.71
N LEU A 174 22.34 -6.84 -14.32
CA LEU A 174 21.25 -7.08 -15.25
C LEU A 174 20.88 -5.83 -16.06
N SER A 175 20.36 -6.05 -17.27
CA SER A 175 19.75 -4.99 -18.08
C SER A 175 18.52 -4.41 -17.36
N LYS A 176 18.11 -3.18 -17.71
CA LYS A 176 16.92 -2.55 -17.08
C LYS A 176 15.63 -3.35 -17.26
N SER A 177 15.49 -4.06 -18.37
CA SER A 177 14.34 -4.93 -18.63
C SER A 177 14.38 -6.18 -17.75
N ASP A 178 15.54 -6.81 -17.60
CA ASP A 178 15.66 -8.04 -16.80
C ASP A 178 15.56 -7.73 -15.30
N ALA A 179 16.12 -6.59 -14.89
CA ALA A 179 16.02 -6.05 -13.54
C ALA A 179 14.58 -5.71 -13.12
N SER A 180 13.61 -5.70 -14.05
CA SER A 180 12.20 -5.44 -13.69
C SER A 180 11.61 -6.49 -12.77
N GLN A 181 12.15 -7.71 -12.77
CA GLN A 181 11.69 -8.80 -11.92
C GLN A 181 12.01 -8.56 -10.43
N ASP A 182 12.98 -7.68 -10.15
CA ASP A 182 13.36 -7.32 -8.77
C ASP A 182 12.51 -6.17 -8.21
N ARG A 183 11.78 -5.45 -9.06
CA ARG A 183 10.87 -4.37 -8.65
C ARG A 183 9.52 -4.94 -8.26
N ARG A 184 9.40 -5.50 -7.07
CA ARG A 184 8.20 -6.20 -6.63
C ARG A 184 7.90 -6.04 -5.14
N ALA A 185 6.69 -6.43 -4.75
CA ALA A 185 6.30 -6.71 -3.38
C ALA A 185 5.83 -8.16 -3.29
N ASP A 186 6.51 -8.96 -2.47
CA ASP A 186 6.18 -10.36 -2.25
C ASP A 186 5.06 -10.46 -1.20
N LEU A 187 4.00 -11.18 -1.54
CA LEU A 187 2.82 -11.36 -0.69
C LEU A 187 2.90 -12.75 -0.02
N ILE A 188 3.21 -12.76 1.26
CA ILE A 188 3.58 -13.97 2.00
C ILE A 188 2.56 -14.23 3.09
N ILE A 189 1.92 -15.38 3.07
CA ILE A 189 0.95 -15.72 4.11
C ILE A 189 1.67 -16.12 5.39
N LEU A 190 1.20 -15.58 6.50
CA LEU A 190 1.61 -15.95 7.84
C LEU A 190 0.49 -16.79 8.47
N LYS A 191 0.77 -18.01 8.91
CA LYS A 191 -0.20 -18.83 9.64
C LYS A 191 0.04 -18.72 11.13
#